data_AF-A0A4U1L9T3-F1
#
_entry.id   AF-A0A4U1L9T3-F1
#
_cell.length_a   1.000
_cell.length_b   1.000
_cell.length_c   1.000
_cell.angle_alpha   90.00
_cell.angle_beta   90.00
_cell.angle_gamma   90.00
#
_symmetry.space_group_name_H-M   'P 1'
#
loop_
_entity.id
_entity.type
_entity.pdbx_description
1 polymer ?
#
loop_
_entity_poly.entity_id
_entity_poly.type
_entity_poly.pdbx_seq_one_letter_code
_entity_poly.pdbx_strand_id
1 'polypeptide(L)'
;MKETVYFGTYTRRTSQGIYKADFDTETGQLSNLELFAPEPSPTYLAFDQHQHLYTVGSQDDKGGIAAYQTDGTLLNHVVEEGAPHCYVAVDEKRDLVYAANYHKGQVLVYKRQEDGRLLLSDVDQHSGQGPHENQASPHVHYTDLTPDHYLVTCDLGTDQVITYDLDQEGKLSKLYTYHSQPGAGSRHIIFHNHYKIAYLICELNSTIEVLIYDGVGEFELMQVISTLPEGYEGFNGTAAIRLSKDGKYLYASNRGHDSIAVYTILADGSLELLEIVPTHGQTPRDFDLTPDQEFVIAVHQDSDNATVFKRNPETGRLAELSNDFHVPEAVCISFAP
;
A
#
# COMPACT_ATOMS: atom_id res chain seq x y z
N MET A 1 -6.36 1.77 25.62
CA MET A 1 -5.75 0.42 25.46
C MET A 1 -4.49 0.57 24.62
N LYS A 2 -3.50 -0.34 24.71
CA LYS A 2 -2.30 -0.29 23.87
C LYS A 2 -2.37 -1.33 22.76
N GLU A 3 -2.12 -0.89 21.54
CA GLU A 3 -1.95 -1.73 20.35
C GLU A 3 -0.51 -1.62 19.83
N THR A 4 -0.05 -2.63 19.11
CA THR A 4 1.26 -2.60 18.46
C THR A 4 1.09 -2.14 17.01
N VAL A 5 1.87 -1.14 16.62
CA VAL A 5 1.99 -0.70 15.22
C VAL A 5 3.39 -1.00 14.72
N TYR A 6 3.50 -1.43 13.46
CA TYR A 6 4.75 -1.77 12.79
C TYR A 6 5.04 -0.78 11.67
N PHE A 7 6.32 -0.52 11.44
CA PHE A 7 6.81 0.40 10.43
C PHE A 7 7.84 -0.27 9.53
N GLY A 8 7.52 -0.33 8.24
CA GLY A 8 8.46 -0.65 7.18
C GLY A 8 9.20 0.61 6.74
N THR A 9 10.48 0.49 6.42
CA THR A 9 11.36 1.65 6.21
C THR A 9 12.25 1.47 4.98
N TYR A 10 12.78 2.58 4.47
CA TYR A 10 14.08 2.50 3.81
C TYR A 10 15.19 2.42 4.85
N THR A 11 16.35 1.89 4.46
CA THR A 11 17.55 1.85 5.31
C THR A 11 18.71 2.60 4.64
N ARG A 12 18.43 3.80 4.11
CA ARG A 12 19.41 4.58 3.32
C ARG A 12 20.19 5.56 4.20
N ARG A 13 19.66 5.94 5.35
CA ARG A 13 20.28 6.89 6.29
C ARG A 13 20.50 6.23 7.65
N THR A 14 19.48 6.21 8.49
CA THR A 14 19.58 5.90 9.93
C THR A 14 18.76 4.71 10.36
N SER A 15 17.73 4.35 9.58
CA SER A 15 16.93 3.17 9.86
C SER A 15 17.76 1.89 9.75
N GLN A 16 17.46 0.92 10.60
CA GLN A 16 18.09 -0.41 10.61
C GLN A 16 17.18 -1.53 10.11
N GLY A 17 15.91 -1.23 9.77
CA GLY A 17 14.96 -2.24 9.27
C GLY A 17 13.54 -1.97 9.72
N ILE A 18 12.91 -2.98 10.31
CA ILE A 18 11.51 -2.98 10.71
C ILE A 18 11.41 -2.49 12.15
N TYR A 19 10.55 -1.51 12.41
CA TYR A 19 10.30 -1.03 13.76
C TYR A 19 8.90 -1.40 14.23
N LYS A 20 8.71 -1.42 15.54
CA LYS A 20 7.39 -1.45 16.18
C LYS A 20 7.30 -0.37 17.25
N ALA A 21 6.08 0.06 17.55
CA ALA A 21 5.79 1.00 18.63
C ALA A 21 4.47 0.65 19.32
N ASP A 22 4.29 1.18 20.53
CA ASP A 22 3.01 1.18 21.22
C ASP A 22 2.15 2.34 20.69
N PHE A 23 0.91 2.05 20.33
CA PHE A 23 -0.13 3.03 20.05
C PHE A 23 -1.21 2.98 21.15
N ASP A 24 -1.42 4.11 21.83
CA ASP A 24 -2.48 4.25 22.83
C ASP A 24 -3.80 4.67 22.16
N THR A 25 -4.76 3.77 22.10
CA THR A 25 -6.05 3.97 21.41
C THR A 25 -7.00 4.94 22.12
N GLU A 26 -6.72 5.32 23.36
CA GLU A 26 -7.55 6.30 24.08
C GLU A 26 -7.07 7.72 23.80
N THR A 27 -5.75 7.90 23.70
CA THR A 27 -5.11 9.22 23.59
C THR A 27 -4.60 9.55 22.18
N GLY A 28 -4.36 8.53 21.35
CA GLY A 28 -3.69 8.65 20.06
C GLY A 28 -2.17 8.75 20.17
N GLN A 29 -1.57 8.46 21.32
CA GLN A 29 -0.13 8.63 21.52
C GLN A 29 0.68 7.43 20.98
N LEU A 30 1.70 7.71 20.17
CA LEU A 30 2.76 6.76 19.82
C LEU A 30 3.91 6.82 20.83
N SER A 31 4.43 5.67 21.24
CA SER A 31 5.55 5.58 22.20
C SER A 31 6.37 4.30 22.03
N ASN A 32 7.53 4.22 22.70
CA ASN A 32 8.34 2.99 22.77
C ASN A 32 8.73 2.43 21.39
N LEU A 33 9.32 3.26 20.52
CA LEU A 33 9.86 2.78 19.25
C LEU A 33 11.01 1.80 19.51
N GLU A 34 10.88 0.59 18.98
CA GLU A 34 11.87 -0.47 19.09
C GLU A 34 12.15 -1.07 17.72
N LEU A 35 13.41 -1.44 17.47
CA LEU A 35 13.76 -2.24 16.30
C LEU A 35 13.15 -3.64 16.49
N PHE A 36 12.23 -4.03 15.62
CA PHE A 36 11.63 -5.35 15.60
C PHE A 36 12.56 -6.37 14.94
N ALA A 37 13.08 -6.05 13.76
CA ALA A 37 14.00 -6.90 13.03
C ALA A 37 14.92 -6.07 12.12
N PRO A 38 16.24 -6.38 12.06
CA PRO A 38 17.11 -5.82 11.04
C PRO A 38 16.80 -6.46 9.68
N GLU A 39 16.55 -5.62 8.67
CA GLU A 39 16.31 -6.02 7.28
C GLU A 39 16.68 -4.84 6.38
N PRO A 40 17.36 -5.03 5.23
CA PRO A 40 17.66 -3.91 4.35
C PRO A 40 16.43 -3.47 3.56
N SER A 41 16.02 -2.22 3.78
CA SER A 41 14.88 -1.54 3.13
C SER A 41 13.57 -2.37 3.05
N PRO A 42 13.01 -2.80 4.21
CA PRO A 42 11.73 -3.49 4.30
C PRO A 42 10.57 -2.52 4.05
N THR A 43 10.42 -2.08 2.80
CA THR A 43 9.57 -0.94 2.44
C THR A 43 8.06 -1.22 2.42
N TYR A 44 7.64 -2.49 2.60
CA TYR A 44 6.24 -2.87 2.70
C TYR A 44 6.09 -4.13 3.54
N LEU A 45 5.08 -4.17 4.40
CA LEU A 45 4.84 -5.23 5.38
C LEU A 45 3.46 -5.85 5.16
N ALA A 46 3.35 -7.15 5.40
CA ALA A 46 2.07 -7.86 5.50
C ALA A 46 2.16 -8.93 6.57
N PHE A 47 1.08 -9.13 7.32
CA PHE A 47 0.97 -10.17 8.34
C PHE A 47 0.00 -11.24 7.91
N ASP A 48 0.25 -12.47 8.36
CA ASP A 48 -0.79 -13.49 8.37
C ASP A 48 -1.60 -13.53 9.67
N GLN A 49 -2.65 -14.35 9.68
CA GLN A 49 -3.51 -14.60 10.84
C GLN A 49 -2.78 -15.27 12.02
N HIS A 50 -1.59 -15.83 11.80
CA HIS A 50 -0.70 -16.36 12.84
C HIS A 50 0.36 -15.33 13.28
N GLN A 51 0.29 -14.10 12.76
CA GLN A 51 1.19 -12.98 12.96
C GLN A 51 2.63 -13.22 12.47
N HIS A 52 2.87 -14.18 11.58
CA HIS A 52 4.11 -14.17 10.78
C HIS A 52 4.15 -12.89 9.95
N LEU A 53 5.33 -12.30 9.84
CA LEU A 53 5.56 -11.08 9.07
C LEU A 53 6.24 -11.41 7.75
N TYR A 54 5.66 -10.90 6.66
CA TYR A 54 6.22 -10.90 5.33
C TYR A 54 6.57 -9.48 4.93
N THR A 55 7.77 -9.29 4.38
CA THR A 55 8.26 -7.98 3.98
C THR A 55 9.02 -8.05 2.67
N VAL A 56 9.02 -6.95 1.92
CA VAL A 56 10.08 -6.68 0.95
C VAL A 56 11.43 -6.95 1.62
N GLY A 57 12.32 -7.67 0.94
CA GLY A 57 13.60 -8.01 1.51
C GLY A 57 14.73 -8.10 0.50
N SER A 58 15.94 -8.20 1.01
CA SER A 58 17.15 -8.38 0.21
C SER A 58 18.24 -9.14 0.94
N GLN A 59 19.04 -9.89 0.17
CA GLN A 59 20.16 -10.67 0.69
C GLN A 59 21.22 -10.81 -0.39
N ASP A 60 22.49 -10.63 -0.04
CA ASP A 60 23.63 -10.79 -0.96
C ASP A 60 23.46 -10.03 -2.29
N ASP A 61 23.10 -8.74 -2.21
CA ASP A 61 22.83 -7.84 -3.35
C ASP A 61 21.68 -8.28 -4.28
N LYS A 62 20.84 -9.22 -3.83
CA LYS A 62 19.64 -9.70 -4.53
C LYS A 62 18.38 -9.19 -3.84
N GLY A 63 17.36 -8.90 -4.64
CA GLY A 63 16.05 -8.45 -4.17
C GLY A 63 15.04 -9.59 -4.07
N GLY A 64 14.07 -9.45 -3.17
CA GLY A 64 13.02 -10.45 -3.00
C GLY A 64 12.10 -10.15 -1.83
N ILE A 65 11.76 -11.22 -1.11
CA ILE A 65 10.88 -11.23 0.06
C ILE A 65 11.58 -11.91 1.25
N ALA A 66 11.28 -11.44 2.45
CA ALA A 66 11.72 -12.05 3.70
C ALA A 66 10.51 -12.41 4.57
N ALA A 67 10.61 -13.53 5.28
CA ALA A 67 9.61 -14.01 6.22
C ALA A 67 10.17 -14.07 7.64
N TYR A 68 9.38 -13.67 8.63
CA TYR A 68 9.76 -13.59 10.04
C TYR A 68 8.69 -14.22 10.93
N GLN A 69 9.13 -14.75 12.07
CA GLN A 69 8.26 -15.13 13.17
C GLN A 69 7.73 -13.89 13.91
N THR A 70 6.73 -14.10 14.75
CA THR A 70 6.08 -13.08 15.60
C THR A 70 7.05 -12.37 16.55
N ASP A 71 8.18 -13.00 16.90
CA ASP A 71 9.22 -12.47 17.76
C ASP A 71 10.34 -11.72 17.01
N GLY A 72 10.26 -11.63 15.68
CA GLY A 72 11.27 -11.00 14.82
C GLY A 72 12.37 -11.95 14.37
N THR A 73 12.29 -13.25 14.67
CA THR A 73 13.23 -14.24 14.16
C THR A 73 13.03 -14.48 12.66
N LEU A 74 14.07 -14.29 11.85
CA LEU A 74 14.05 -14.57 10.41
C LEU A 74 13.80 -16.07 10.14
N LEU A 75 12.83 -16.37 9.27
CA LEU A 75 12.49 -17.72 8.81
C LEU A 75 13.27 -18.10 7.54
N ASN A 76 13.17 -17.26 6.51
CA ASN A 76 13.96 -17.33 5.28
C ASN A 76 13.85 -16.04 4.44
N HIS A 77 14.82 -15.87 3.55
CA HIS A 77 14.73 -15.00 2.38
C HIS A 77 14.44 -15.84 1.14
N VAL A 78 13.65 -15.29 0.22
CA VAL A 78 13.53 -15.80 -1.16
C VAL A 78 13.88 -14.66 -2.10
N VAL A 79 15.11 -14.68 -2.62
CA VAL A 79 15.71 -13.57 -3.39
C VAL A 79 16.24 -14.04 -4.75
N GLU A 80 16.25 -13.10 -5.70
CA GLU A 80 16.76 -13.28 -7.05
C GLU A 80 17.54 -12.04 -7.52
N GLU A 81 18.30 -12.18 -8.60
CA GLU A 81 19.04 -11.05 -9.17
C GLU A 81 18.10 -9.91 -9.57
N GLY A 82 18.48 -8.69 -9.18
CA GLY A 82 17.73 -7.47 -9.43
C GLY A 82 17.29 -6.77 -8.15
N ALA A 83 16.47 -5.74 -8.32
CA ALA A 83 16.04 -4.89 -7.21
C ALA A 83 14.96 -5.57 -6.34
N PRO A 84 14.84 -5.18 -5.06
CA PRO A 84 13.78 -5.65 -4.18
C PRO A 84 12.37 -5.34 -4.68
N HIS A 85 11.39 -6.04 -4.11
CA HIS A 85 9.97 -5.77 -4.32
C HIS A 85 9.55 -4.40 -3.76
N CYS A 86 8.29 -4.04 -3.94
CA CYS A 86 7.72 -2.78 -3.45
C CYS A 86 6.36 -2.92 -2.76
N TYR A 87 5.75 -4.11 -2.82
CA TYR A 87 4.46 -4.44 -2.20
C TYR A 87 4.45 -5.93 -1.85
N VAL A 88 3.76 -6.28 -0.77
CA VAL A 88 3.55 -7.66 -0.31
C VAL A 88 2.12 -7.79 0.23
N ALA A 89 1.45 -8.91 -0.05
CA ALA A 89 0.14 -9.25 0.50
C ALA A 89 -0.01 -10.75 0.79
N VAL A 90 -0.94 -11.12 1.66
CA VAL A 90 -1.19 -12.50 2.09
C VAL A 90 -2.57 -12.96 1.62
N ASP A 91 -2.63 -14.16 1.04
CA ASP A 91 -3.88 -14.90 0.82
C ASP A 91 -3.97 -16.06 1.80
N GLU A 92 -4.76 -15.86 2.85
CA GLU A 92 -4.98 -16.88 3.88
C GLU A 92 -5.66 -18.14 3.37
N LYS A 93 -6.53 -18.01 2.35
CA LYS A 93 -7.35 -19.12 1.89
C LYS A 93 -6.55 -20.10 1.03
N ARG A 94 -5.55 -19.57 0.32
CA ARG A 94 -4.70 -20.36 -0.60
C ARG A 94 -3.31 -20.64 -0.05
N ASP A 95 -2.99 -20.17 1.15
CA ASP A 95 -1.64 -20.20 1.72
C ASP A 95 -0.60 -19.61 0.76
N LEU A 96 -0.92 -18.43 0.20
CA LEU A 96 -0.06 -17.73 -0.73
C LEU A 96 0.37 -16.37 -0.16
N VAL A 97 1.51 -15.89 -0.65
CA VAL A 97 1.97 -14.52 -0.49
C VAL A 97 2.26 -13.94 -1.87
N TYR A 98 1.77 -12.74 -2.14
CA TYR A 98 1.95 -12.03 -3.40
C TYR A 98 2.96 -10.90 -3.23
N ALA A 99 3.73 -10.60 -4.27
CA ALA A 99 4.60 -9.44 -4.28
C ALA A 99 4.64 -8.75 -5.65
N ALA A 100 4.88 -7.44 -5.60
CA ALA A 100 5.07 -6.59 -6.78
C ALA A 100 6.55 -6.17 -6.89
N ASN A 101 7.16 -6.32 -8.06
CA ASN A 101 8.49 -5.76 -8.33
C ASN A 101 8.41 -4.55 -9.27
N TYR A 102 8.62 -3.36 -8.70
CA TYR A 102 8.59 -2.09 -9.43
C TYR A 102 9.65 -2.05 -10.54
N HIS A 103 10.90 -2.39 -10.25
CA HIS A 103 12.00 -2.20 -11.20
C HIS A 103 12.02 -3.25 -12.31
N LYS A 104 11.48 -4.45 -12.06
CA LYS A 104 11.42 -5.54 -13.03
C LYS A 104 10.07 -5.63 -13.74
N GLY A 105 9.03 -4.97 -13.26
CA GLY A 105 7.69 -5.08 -13.82
C GLY A 105 7.11 -6.49 -13.65
N GLN A 106 7.22 -7.06 -12.45
CA GLN A 106 6.86 -8.45 -12.18
C GLN A 106 5.80 -8.58 -11.09
N VAL A 107 4.96 -9.59 -11.26
CA VAL A 107 4.03 -10.12 -10.26
C VAL A 107 4.60 -11.45 -9.77
N LEU A 108 4.78 -11.61 -8.47
CA LEU A 108 5.36 -12.83 -7.89
C LEU A 108 4.35 -13.49 -6.96
N VAL A 109 4.30 -14.83 -7.01
CA VAL A 109 3.48 -15.66 -6.15
C VAL A 109 4.37 -16.62 -5.38
N TYR A 110 4.23 -16.63 -4.06
CA TYR A 110 4.95 -17.51 -3.15
C TYR A 110 3.95 -18.44 -2.45
N LYS A 111 4.31 -19.71 -2.30
CA LYS A 111 3.62 -20.64 -1.39
C LYS A 111 4.14 -20.43 0.03
N ARG A 112 3.21 -20.23 0.95
CA ARG A 112 3.47 -20.24 2.40
C ARG A 112 3.49 -21.67 2.90
N GLN A 113 4.56 -22.04 3.59
CA GLN A 113 4.69 -23.32 4.28
C GLN A 113 4.05 -23.25 5.67
N GLU A 114 3.78 -24.40 6.29
CA GLU A 114 3.17 -24.48 7.63
C GLU A 114 3.96 -23.71 8.71
N ASP A 115 5.28 -23.60 8.56
CA ASP A 115 6.17 -22.86 9.49
C ASP A 115 6.31 -21.37 9.14
N GLY A 116 5.50 -20.87 8.20
CA GLY A 116 5.52 -19.49 7.73
C GLY A 116 6.57 -19.20 6.65
N ARG A 117 7.46 -20.15 6.31
CA ARG A 117 8.46 -19.94 5.24
C ARG A 117 7.82 -19.80 3.87
N LEU A 118 8.54 -19.14 2.96
CA LEU A 118 8.10 -18.94 1.59
C LEU A 118 8.89 -19.79 0.59
N LEU A 119 8.20 -20.24 -0.46
CA LEU A 119 8.77 -20.83 -1.65
C LEU A 119 8.19 -20.15 -2.89
N LEU A 120 9.03 -19.68 -3.82
CA LEU A 120 8.55 -19.08 -5.06
C LEU A 120 7.76 -20.12 -5.87
N SER A 121 6.55 -19.75 -6.28
CA SER A 121 5.64 -20.59 -7.06
C SER A 121 5.56 -20.15 -8.52
N ASP A 122 5.34 -18.86 -8.76
CA ASP A 122 5.10 -18.33 -10.08
C ASP A 122 5.56 -16.87 -10.22
N VAL A 123 5.82 -16.46 -11.46
CA VAL A 123 6.16 -15.08 -11.81
C VAL A 123 5.49 -14.73 -13.14
N ASP A 124 4.72 -13.65 -13.17
CA ASP A 124 4.27 -13.02 -14.41
C ASP A 124 5.14 -11.79 -14.72
N GLN A 125 5.58 -11.67 -15.97
CA GLN A 125 6.40 -10.58 -16.45
C GLN A 125 5.56 -9.66 -17.32
N HIS A 126 5.36 -8.42 -16.86
CA HIS A 126 4.69 -7.40 -17.67
C HIS A 126 5.62 -6.89 -18.77
N SER A 127 5.01 -6.31 -19.81
CA SER A 127 5.68 -5.65 -20.93
C SER A 127 4.85 -4.45 -21.39
N GLY A 128 5.50 -3.45 -21.97
CA GLY A 128 4.85 -2.21 -22.41
C GLY A 128 5.54 -0.97 -21.86
N GLN A 129 4.93 0.17 -22.14
CA GLN A 129 5.38 1.50 -21.73
C GLN A 129 4.19 2.47 -21.77
N GLY A 130 4.35 3.62 -21.10
CA GLY A 130 3.40 4.74 -21.11
C GLY A 130 4.02 6.02 -21.65
N PRO A 131 3.25 7.12 -21.74
CA PRO A 131 3.71 8.38 -22.31
C PRO A 131 4.56 9.24 -21.35
N HIS A 132 4.53 8.98 -20.04
CA HIS A 132 5.28 9.77 -19.05
C HIS A 132 6.76 9.35 -18.98
N GLU A 133 7.66 10.25 -18.57
CA GLU A 133 9.11 9.97 -18.49
C GLU A 133 9.45 8.79 -17.55
N ASN A 134 8.64 8.59 -16.51
CA ASN A 134 8.73 7.47 -15.57
C ASN A 134 8.02 6.19 -16.04
N GLN A 135 7.67 6.09 -17.33
CA GLN A 135 6.91 4.97 -17.90
C GLN A 135 7.62 4.34 -19.11
N ALA A 136 8.96 4.41 -19.15
CA ALA A 136 9.74 3.79 -20.23
C ALA A 136 9.73 2.25 -20.20
N SER A 137 9.25 1.65 -19.10
CA SER A 137 9.13 0.21 -18.89
C SER A 137 8.04 -0.08 -17.85
N PRO A 138 7.57 -1.34 -17.73
CA PRO A 138 6.58 -1.72 -16.72
C PRO A 138 7.11 -1.55 -15.28
N HIS A 139 6.20 -1.13 -14.39
CA HIS A 139 6.44 -0.89 -12.99
C HIS A 139 5.26 -1.38 -12.14
N VAL A 140 5.16 -2.70 -11.94
CA VAL A 140 4.14 -3.30 -11.07
C VAL A 140 4.36 -2.80 -9.65
N HIS A 141 3.36 -2.09 -9.11
CA HIS A 141 3.44 -1.42 -7.81
C HIS A 141 2.47 -2.03 -6.78
N TYR A 142 1.46 -2.78 -7.21
CA TYR A 142 0.47 -3.40 -6.33
C TYR A 142 0.11 -4.80 -6.82
N THR A 143 -0.09 -5.72 -5.88
CA THR A 143 -0.51 -7.11 -6.14
C THR A 143 -1.30 -7.63 -4.93
N ASP A 144 -2.63 -7.65 -5.00
CA ASP A 144 -3.48 -8.07 -3.89
C ASP A 144 -4.83 -8.62 -4.38
N LEU A 145 -5.67 -9.09 -3.47
CA LEU A 145 -6.95 -9.71 -3.80
C LEU A 145 -8.05 -8.68 -4.07
N THR A 146 -8.86 -8.99 -5.07
CA THR A 146 -10.21 -8.43 -5.24
C THR A 146 -11.16 -9.02 -4.19
N PRO A 147 -12.35 -8.41 -3.95
CA PRO A 147 -13.37 -8.95 -3.04
C PRO A 147 -13.84 -10.36 -3.42
N ASP A 148 -13.76 -10.70 -4.70
CA ASP A 148 -14.16 -12.00 -5.24
C ASP A 148 -12.98 -12.99 -5.36
N HIS A 149 -11.82 -12.65 -4.74
CA HIS A 149 -10.61 -13.48 -4.62
C HIS A 149 -9.83 -13.75 -5.91
N TYR A 150 -10.02 -12.95 -6.96
CA TYR A 150 -9.03 -12.80 -8.04
C TYR A 150 -7.84 -11.96 -7.55
N LEU A 151 -6.66 -12.13 -8.15
CA LEU A 151 -5.54 -11.21 -7.92
C LEU A 151 -5.70 -10.01 -8.85
N VAL A 152 -5.49 -8.80 -8.33
CA VAL A 152 -5.43 -7.55 -9.09
C VAL A 152 -4.07 -6.91 -8.91
N THR A 153 -3.57 -6.33 -9.99
CA THR A 153 -2.25 -5.70 -10.03
C THR A 153 -2.36 -4.30 -10.62
N CYS A 154 -1.55 -3.37 -10.13
CA CYS A 154 -1.43 -2.04 -10.71
C CYS A 154 -0.03 -1.86 -11.27
N ASP A 155 0.07 -1.46 -12.52
CA ASP A 155 1.32 -1.22 -13.22
C ASP A 155 1.43 0.26 -13.59
N LEU A 156 2.28 0.96 -12.84
CA LEU A 156 2.53 2.38 -13.02
C LEU A 156 3.16 2.65 -14.39
N GLY A 157 4.01 1.75 -14.86
CA GLY A 157 4.81 1.91 -16.07
C GLY A 157 4.03 1.76 -17.36
N THR A 158 2.85 1.12 -17.31
CA THR A 158 2.04 0.82 -18.51
C THR A 158 0.62 1.39 -18.47
N ASP A 159 0.24 2.11 -17.40
CA ASP A 159 -1.13 2.57 -17.13
C ASP A 159 -2.14 1.41 -17.12
N GLN A 160 -1.75 0.25 -16.58
CA GLN A 160 -2.58 -0.96 -16.58
C GLN A 160 -2.99 -1.36 -15.17
N VAL A 161 -4.23 -1.83 -15.06
CA VAL A 161 -4.70 -2.65 -13.94
C VAL A 161 -5.06 -4.02 -14.50
N ILE A 162 -4.34 -5.05 -14.09
CA ILE A 162 -4.49 -6.40 -14.64
C ILE A 162 -5.03 -7.34 -13.57
N THR A 163 -6.06 -8.10 -13.91
CA THR A 163 -6.62 -9.16 -13.05
C THR A 163 -6.20 -10.54 -13.50
N TYR A 164 -6.05 -11.45 -12.54
CA TYR A 164 -5.62 -12.82 -12.73
C TYR A 164 -6.51 -13.77 -11.94
N ASP A 165 -6.80 -14.93 -12.54
CA ASP A 165 -7.21 -16.12 -11.81
C ASP A 165 -5.98 -16.87 -11.31
N LEU A 166 -6.19 -17.71 -10.29
CA LEU A 166 -5.15 -18.54 -9.69
C LEU A 166 -5.66 -19.96 -9.48
N ASP A 167 -4.87 -20.94 -9.94
CA ASP A 167 -5.09 -22.33 -9.56
C ASP A 167 -4.61 -22.63 -8.13
N GLN A 168 -4.83 -23.87 -7.66
CA GLN A 168 -4.45 -24.30 -6.31
C GLN A 168 -2.93 -24.33 -6.11
N GLU A 169 -2.18 -24.40 -7.20
CA GLU A 169 -0.74 -24.38 -7.23
C GLU A 169 -0.18 -22.95 -7.24
N GLY A 170 -1.04 -21.93 -7.29
CA GLY A 170 -0.64 -20.52 -7.33
C GLY A 170 -0.12 -20.08 -8.69
N LYS A 171 -0.57 -20.72 -9.78
CA LYS A 171 -0.25 -20.29 -11.15
C LYS A 171 -1.18 -19.21 -11.63
N LEU A 172 -0.59 -18.15 -12.18
CA LEU A 172 -1.32 -16.98 -12.65
C LEU A 172 -1.91 -17.24 -14.04
N SER A 173 -3.19 -16.91 -14.21
CA SER A 173 -3.86 -16.85 -15.51
C SER A 173 -4.49 -15.48 -15.70
N LYS A 174 -3.95 -14.68 -16.63
CA LYS A 174 -4.46 -13.33 -16.92
C LYS A 174 -5.92 -13.38 -17.39
N LEU A 175 -6.75 -12.51 -16.83
CA LEU A 175 -8.17 -12.38 -17.15
C LEU A 175 -8.44 -11.13 -17.98
N TYR A 176 -8.40 -9.96 -17.35
CA TYR A 176 -8.74 -8.69 -17.95
C TYR A 176 -7.64 -7.65 -17.70
N THR A 177 -7.58 -6.66 -18.59
CA THR A 177 -6.73 -5.49 -18.45
C THR A 177 -7.59 -4.25 -18.58
N TYR A 178 -7.66 -3.46 -17.52
CA TYR A 178 -8.13 -2.09 -17.57
C TYR A 178 -6.95 -1.14 -17.87
N HIS A 179 -7.21 -0.11 -18.65
CA HIS A 179 -6.23 0.94 -18.95
C HIS A 179 -6.70 2.25 -18.31
N SER A 180 -5.91 2.79 -17.39
CA SER A 180 -6.13 4.13 -16.83
C SER A 180 -5.79 5.20 -17.86
N GLN A 181 -6.04 6.47 -17.53
CA GLN A 181 -5.70 7.57 -18.42
C GLN A 181 -4.20 7.52 -18.80
N PRO A 182 -3.82 7.76 -20.06
CA PRO A 182 -2.41 7.75 -20.46
C PRO A 182 -1.57 8.73 -19.63
N GLY A 183 -0.52 8.24 -18.97
CA GLY A 183 0.33 9.01 -18.08
C GLY A 183 -0.19 9.13 -16.64
N ALA A 184 -1.21 8.36 -16.26
CA ALA A 184 -1.78 8.38 -14.92
C ALA A 184 -0.89 7.69 -13.88
N GLY A 185 -0.29 6.56 -14.25
CA GLY A 185 0.57 5.76 -13.39
C GLY A 185 -0.21 5.05 -12.29
N SER A 186 -0.97 4.01 -12.66
CA SER A 186 -1.73 3.15 -11.73
C SER A 186 -0.86 2.64 -10.58
N ARG A 187 -1.16 3.05 -9.34
CA ARG A 187 -0.31 2.77 -8.18
C ARG A 187 -0.88 1.72 -7.24
N HIS A 188 -1.92 2.07 -6.48
CA HIS A 188 -2.63 1.19 -5.55
C HIS A 188 -4.14 1.21 -5.87
N ILE A 189 -4.86 0.15 -5.53
CA ILE A 189 -6.32 0.07 -5.72
C ILE A 189 -6.98 -0.46 -4.44
N ILE A 190 -8.14 0.09 -4.08
CA ILE A 190 -8.95 -0.40 -2.95
C ILE A 190 -10.41 -0.55 -3.37
N PHE A 191 -11.10 -1.54 -2.82
CA PHE A 191 -12.47 -1.87 -3.17
C PHE A 191 -13.44 -1.37 -2.11
N HIS A 192 -14.62 -0.93 -2.53
CA HIS A 192 -15.70 -0.64 -1.61
C HIS A 192 -16.26 -1.93 -0.99
N ASN A 193 -16.56 -1.92 0.30
CA ASN A 193 -16.97 -3.11 1.06
C ASN A 193 -18.33 -3.70 0.62
N HIS A 194 -19.19 -2.91 -0.02
CA HIS A 194 -20.58 -3.30 -0.34
C HIS A 194 -20.99 -3.03 -1.78
N TYR A 195 -20.30 -2.13 -2.47
CA TYR A 195 -20.64 -1.71 -3.82
C TYR A 195 -19.58 -2.30 -4.73
N LYS A 196 -19.98 -2.64 -5.95
CA LYS A 196 -19.04 -3.11 -6.96
C LYS A 196 -18.30 -1.92 -7.57
N ILE A 197 -17.51 -1.25 -6.72
CA ILE A 197 -16.74 -0.04 -6.99
C ILE A 197 -15.32 -0.26 -6.48
N ALA A 198 -14.33 0.19 -7.25
CA ALA A 198 -12.94 0.27 -6.85
C ALA A 198 -12.42 1.70 -7.02
N TYR A 199 -11.45 2.08 -6.20
CA TYR A 199 -10.80 3.37 -6.22
C TYR A 199 -9.32 3.15 -6.54
N LEU A 200 -8.91 3.54 -7.74
CA LEU A 200 -7.54 3.43 -8.22
C LEU A 200 -6.83 4.76 -8.00
N ILE A 201 -5.77 4.76 -7.20
CA ILE A 201 -4.93 5.96 -7.04
C ILE A 201 -3.83 5.97 -8.12
N CYS A 202 -3.72 7.08 -8.82
CA CYS A 202 -2.83 7.28 -9.96
C CYS A 202 -1.70 8.27 -9.59
N GLU A 203 -0.48 7.75 -9.57
CA GLU A 203 0.71 8.42 -9.02
C GLU A 203 1.08 9.67 -9.80
N LEU A 204 1.22 9.53 -11.12
CA LEU A 204 1.94 10.48 -11.96
C LEU A 204 1.10 11.71 -12.34
N ASN A 205 -0.23 11.57 -12.37
CA ASN A 205 -1.15 12.67 -12.64
C ASN A 205 -1.91 13.17 -11.39
N SER A 206 -1.62 12.62 -10.21
CA SER A 206 -2.24 13.01 -8.93
C SER A 206 -3.77 12.90 -8.89
N THR A 207 -4.32 11.82 -9.44
CA THR A 207 -5.77 11.58 -9.47
C THR A 207 -6.18 10.28 -8.78
N ILE A 208 -7.47 10.16 -8.52
CA ILE A 208 -8.15 8.90 -8.23
C ILE A 208 -9.11 8.64 -9.40
N GLU A 209 -9.05 7.45 -9.97
CA GLU A 209 -10.07 6.93 -10.87
C GLU A 209 -11.04 6.06 -10.08
N VAL A 210 -12.32 6.42 -10.10
CA VAL A 210 -13.39 5.59 -9.54
C VAL A 210 -13.88 4.66 -10.64
N LEU A 211 -13.82 3.37 -10.36
CA LEU A 211 -14.06 2.30 -11.32
C LEU A 211 -15.28 1.47 -10.89
N ILE A 212 -16.19 1.19 -11.82
CA ILE A 212 -17.19 0.14 -11.66
C ILE A 212 -16.49 -1.19 -11.85
N TYR A 213 -16.65 -2.10 -10.88
CA TYR A 213 -16.10 -3.44 -10.91
C TYR A 213 -17.21 -4.44 -11.26
N ASP A 214 -16.94 -5.47 -12.06
CA ASP A 214 -17.98 -6.44 -12.46
C ASP A 214 -18.11 -7.64 -11.50
N GLY A 215 -17.13 -7.84 -10.62
CA GLY A 215 -17.03 -8.99 -9.72
C GLY A 215 -16.32 -10.21 -10.31
N VAL A 216 -15.83 -10.14 -11.55
CA VAL A 216 -15.06 -11.20 -12.21
C VAL A 216 -13.74 -10.72 -12.85
N GLY A 217 -13.38 -9.45 -12.66
CA GLY A 217 -12.05 -8.94 -12.96
C GLY A 217 -12.01 -7.73 -13.90
N GLU A 218 -13.15 -7.31 -14.45
CA GLU A 218 -13.25 -6.18 -15.39
C GLU A 218 -13.60 -4.88 -14.66
N PHE A 219 -13.11 -3.76 -15.21
CA PHE A 219 -13.34 -2.42 -14.68
C PHE A 219 -13.81 -1.47 -15.77
N GLU A 220 -14.74 -0.57 -15.41
CA GLU A 220 -15.18 0.54 -16.24
C GLU A 220 -14.99 1.87 -15.50
N LEU A 221 -14.44 2.88 -16.18
CA LEU A 221 -14.22 4.20 -15.59
C LEU A 221 -15.55 4.92 -15.33
N MET A 222 -15.76 5.38 -14.10
CA MET A 222 -16.93 6.17 -13.70
C MET A 222 -16.60 7.64 -13.44
N GLN A 223 -15.49 7.91 -12.76
CA GLN A 223 -15.09 9.27 -12.38
C GLN A 223 -13.57 9.38 -12.35
N VAL A 224 -13.06 10.57 -12.66
CA VAL A 224 -11.68 10.97 -12.34
C VAL A 224 -11.74 12.19 -11.45
N ILE A 225 -11.03 12.19 -10.34
CA ILE A 225 -10.99 13.31 -9.39
C ILE A 225 -9.56 13.60 -8.94
N SER A 226 -9.23 14.88 -8.79
CA SER A 226 -7.91 15.30 -8.32
C SER A 226 -7.74 15.09 -6.82
N THR A 227 -6.51 14.78 -6.42
CA THR A 227 -6.04 14.71 -5.01
C THR A 227 -5.47 16.01 -4.48
N LEU A 228 -5.41 17.05 -5.33
CA LEU A 228 -4.75 18.31 -5.02
C LEU A 228 -5.74 19.47 -4.95
N PRO A 229 -5.39 20.57 -4.26
CA PRO A 229 -6.14 21.80 -4.35
C PRO A 229 -6.18 22.33 -5.79
N GLU A 230 -7.28 22.98 -6.16
CA GLU A 230 -7.40 23.64 -7.46
C GLU A 230 -6.25 24.63 -7.68
N GLY A 231 -5.57 24.54 -8.82
CA GLY A 231 -4.48 25.44 -9.20
C GLY A 231 -3.11 25.13 -8.58
N TYR A 232 -2.93 24.00 -7.90
CA TYR A 232 -1.58 23.57 -7.48
C TYR A 232 -0.72 23.17 -8.69
N GLU A 233 0.43 23.81 -8.85
CA GLU A 233 1.36 23.60 -9.97
C GLU A 233 2.70 22.97 -9.55
N GLY A 234 2.88 22.66 -8.26
CA GLY A 234 4.09 22.03 -7.75
C GLY A 234 4.21 20.57 -8.14
N PHE A 235 5.39 19.98 -7.91
CA PHE A 235 5.55 18.53 -8.02
C PHE A 235 4.63 17.83 -7.03
N ASN A 236 4.02 16.73 -7.47
CA ASN A 236 3.31 15.81 -6.62
C ASN A 236 3.31 14.40 -7.20
N GLY A 237 3.35 13.41 -6.31
CA GLY A 237 3.00 12.04 -6.64
C GLY A 237 2.14 11.44 -5.54
N THR A 238 0.96 10.93 -5.90
CA THR A 238 0.11 10.25 -4.91
C THR A 238 0.77 8.97 -4.40
N ALA A 239 0.34 8.47 -3.24
CA ALA A 239 0.86 7.23 -2.69
C ALA A 239 -0.22 6.27 -2.18
N ALA A 240 -0.54 6.33 -0.89
CA ALA A 240 -1.45 5.38 -0.28
C ALA A 240 -2.90 5.84 -0.46
N ILE A 241 -3.81 4.86 -0.45
CA ILE A 241 -5.25 5.04 -0.52
C ILE A 241 -5.90 4.11 0.50
N ARG A 242 -6.77 4.63 1.36
CA ARG A 242 -7.43 3.87 2.44
C ARG A 242 -8.91 4.22 2.50
N LEU A 243 -9.72 3.23 2.85
CA LEU A 243 -11.18 3.34 2.98
C LEU A 243 -11.56 3.18 4.45
N SER A 244 -12.47 3.99 4.96
CA SER A 244 -13.06 3.74 6.28
C SER A 244 -13.89 2.46 6.27
N LYS A 245 -13.89 1.72 7.39
CA LYS A 245 -14.57 0.42 7.50
C LYS A 245 -16.07 0.48 7.19
N ASP A 246 -16.71 1.61 7.45
CA ASP A 246 -18.12 1.86 7.12
C ASP A 246 -18.37 2.20 5.64
N GLY A 247 -17.32 2.32 4.82
CA GLY A 247 -17.40 2.61 3.40
C GLY A 247 -17.77 4.06 3.06
N LYS A 248 -17.82 4.97 4.04
CA LYS A 248 -18.31 6.34 3.81
C LYS A 248 -17.24 7.34 3.40
N TYR A 249 -15.98 7.05 3.71
CA TYR A 249 -14.88 7.99 3.52
C TYR A 249 -13.65 7.32 2.91
N LEU A 250 -13.01 8.05 2.00
CA LEU A 250 -11.77 7.65 1.35
C LEU A 250 -10.67 8.67 1.67
N TYR A 251 -9.47 8.18 1.88
CA TYR A 251 -8.29 8.97 2.21
C TYR A 251 -7.20 8.67 1.19
N ALA A 252 -6.46 9.68 0.76
CA ALA A 252 -5.37 9.54 -0.20
C ALA A 252 -4.19 10.43 0.16
N SER A 253 -2.96 9.90 0.11
CA SER A 253 -1.76 10.69 0.42
C SER A 253 -1.07 11.26 -0.81
N ASN A 254 -0.49 12.44 -0.62
CA ASN A 254 0.20 13.22 -1.64
C ASN A 254 1.64 13.50 -1.21
N ARG A 255 2.63 13.08 -2.01
CA ARG A 255 4.06 13.34 -1.77
C ARG A 255 4.49 14.54 -2.60
N GLY A 256 5.03 15.57 -1.95
CA GLY A 256 5.33 16.86 -2.57
C GLY A 256 4.37 17.95 -2.11
N HIS A 257 3.06 17.73 -2.23
CA HIS A 257 2.08 18.57 -1.51
C HIS A 257 2.01 18.23 -0.02
N ASP A 258 2.46 17.04 0.37
CA ASP A 258 2.63 16.59 1.75
C ASP A 258 1.35 16.69 2.59
N SER A 259 0.31 16.00 2.12
CA SER A 259 -1.04 16.07 2.67
C SER A 259 -1.82 14.76 2.56
N ILE A 260 -2.89 14.62 3.33
CA ILE A 260 -3.98 13.66 3.10
C ILE A 260 -5.18 14.39 2.49
N ALA A 261 -5.62 13.96 1.31
CA ALA A 261 -6.91 14.32 0.74
C ALA A 261 -8.00 13.38 1.29
N VAL A 262 -9.11 13.96 1.74
CA VAL A 262 -10.25 13.24 2.33
C VAL A 262 -11.47 13.44 1.45
N TYR A 263 -12.17 12.35 1.14
CA TYR A 263 -13.37 12.35 0.32
C TYR A 263 -14.54 11.73 1.05
N THR A 264 -15.74 12.25 0.78
CA THR A 264 -16.98 11.55 1.06
C THR A 264 -17.31 10.64 -0.13
N ILE A 265 -17.76 9.43 0.16
CA ILE A 265 -18.27 8.49 -0.83
C ILE A 265 -19.79 8.68 -0.93
N LEU A 266 -20.26 9.06 -2.11
CA LEU A 266 -21.67 9.27 -2.39
C LEU A 266 -22.40 7.94 -2.62
N ALA A 267 -23.73 7.99 -2.69
CA ALA A 267 -24.58 6.80 -2.77
C ALA A 267 -24.34 5.95 -4.04
N ASP A 268 -23.81 6.53 -5.11
CA ASP A 268 -23.42 5.83 -6.34
C ASP A 268 -21.96 5.35 -6.33
N GLY A 269 -21.21 5.62 -5.26
CA GLY A 269 -19.79 5.30 -5.14
C GLY A 269 -18.85 6.39 -5.67
N SER A 270 -19.37 7.49 -6.23
CA SER A 270 -18.53 8.63 -6.64
C SER A 270 -17.95 9.35 -5.42
N LEU A 271 -16.86 10.09 -5.64
CA LEU A 271 -16.13 10.84 -4.62
C LEU A 271 -16.45 12.33 -4.69
N GLU A 272 -16.67 12.93 -3.53
CA GLU A 272 -16.70 14.37 -3.33
C GLU A 272 -15.57 14.78 -2.37
N LEU A 273 -14.71 15.71 -2.81
CA LEU A 273 -13.60 16.19 -1.99
C LEU A 273 -14.14 16.95 -0.76
N LEU A 274 -13.72 16.50 0.43
CA LEU A 274 -14.15 17.06 1.71
C LEU A 274 -13.13 18.06 2.27
N GLU A 275 -11.87 17.68 2.29
CA GLU A 275 -10.74 18.50 2.75
C GLU A 275 -9.40 17.94 2.28
N ILE A 276 -8.37 18.77 2.35
CA ILE A 276 -6.96 18.38 2.15
C ILE A 276 -6.21 18.90 3.36
N VAL A 277 -5.61 17.99 4.14
CA VAL A 277 -5.00 18.30 5.43
C VAL A 277 -3.49 18.09 5.34
N PRO A 278 -2.64 19.07 5.71
CA PRO A 278 -1.20 18.89 5.71
C PRO A 278 -0.80 17.81 6.72
N THR A 279 0.22 17.01 6.38
CA THR A 279 0.73 15.96 7.28
C THR A 279 1.89 16.40 8.15
N HIS A 280 2.35 17.66 8.03
CA HIS A 280 3.46 18.22 8.81
C HIS A 280 4.71 17.31 8.88
N GLY A 281 4.97 16.62 7.77
CA GLY A 281 6.19 15.91 7.45
C GLY A 281 6.34 15.89 5.93
N GLN A 282 7.40 15.27 5.41
CA GLN A 282 7.73 15.26 3.99
C GLN A 282 7.58 13.87 3.40
N THR A 283 6.92 13.79 2.24
CA THR A 283 6.72 12.54 1.50
C THR A 283 5.93 11.51 2.34
N PRO A 284 4.64 11.76 2.65
CA PRO A 284 3.76 10.81 3.35
C PRO A 284 3.45 9.60 2.45
N ARG A 285 4.40 8.67 2.40
CA ARG A 285 4.40 7.55 1.45
C ARG A 285 3.39 6.47 1.80
N ASP A 286 3.08 6.34 3.09
CA ASP A 286 2.00 5.48 3.56
C ASP A 286 1.32 6.07 4.79
N PHE A 287 0.09 5.66 5.00
CA PHE A 287 -0.70 5.93 6.18
C PHE A 287 -1.75 4.83 6.34
N ASP A 288 -2.28 4.67 7.55
CA ASP A 288 -3.40 3.76 7.78
C ASP A 288 -4.37 4.30 8.83
N LEU A 289 -5.59 3.77 8.80
CA LEU A 289 -6.58 3.96 9.84
C LEU A 289 -6.31 2.94 10.95
N THR A 290 -6.48 3.36 12.20
CA THR A 290 -6.39 2.42 13.33
C THR A 290 -7.50 1.35 13.25
N PRO A 291 -7.30 0.16 13.85
CA PRO A 291 -8.30 -0.91 13.85
C PRO A 291 -9.68 -0.47 14.38
N ASP A 292 -9.70 0.41 15.36
CA ASP A 292 -10.92 1.02 15.93
C ASP A 292 -11.52 2.14 15.06
N GLN A 293 -10.83 2.55 13.99
CA GLN A 293 -11.22 3.59 13.02
C GLN A 293 -11.30 5.01 13.60
N GLU A 294 -10.70 5.22 14.77
CA GLU A 294 -10.75 6.48 15.51
C GLU A 294 -9.59 7.43 15.16
N PHE A 295 -8.52 6.93 14.53
CA PHE A 295 -7.34 7.71 14.16
C PHE A 295 -6.82 7.35 12.77
N VAL A 296 -6.04 8.27 12.21
CA VAL A 296 -5.22 8.07 11.02
C VAL A 296 -3.77 8.37 11.39
N ILE A 297 -2.83 7.50 11.00
CA ILE A 297 -1.41 7.69 11.25
C ILE A 297 -0.68 7.71 9.91
N ALA A 298 -0.03 8.85 9.59
CA ALA A 298 0.78 9.04 8.38
C ALA A 298 2.26 9.01 8.73
N VAL A 299 3.05 8.29 7.94
CA VAL A 299 4.51 8.18 8.11
C VAL A 299 5.27 8.85 6.97
N HIS A 300 6.38 9.50 7.29
CA HIS A 300 7.09 10.38 6.37
C HIS A 300 8.48 9.86 6.03
N GLN A 301 8.70 9.64 4.74
CA GLN A 301 9.94 9.08 4.22
C GLN A 301 11.15 10.00 4.48
N ASP A 302 10.96 11.31 4.27
CA ASP A 302 12.08 12.24 4.13
C ASP A 302 12.29 13.14 5.36
N SER A 303 11.36 13.14 6.32
CA SER A 303 11.44 13.92 7.56
C SER A 303 11.47 13.10 8.85
N ASP A 304 11.46 11.77 8.76
CA ASP A 304 11.65 10.84 9.89
C ASP A 304 10.66 11.01 11.05
N ASN A 305 9.41 11.36 10.75
CA ASN A 305 8.35 11.53 11.74
C ASN A 305 7.03 10.84 11.34
N ALA A 306 6.21 10.52 12.32
CA ALA A 306 4.83 10.10 12.13
C ALA A 306 3.87 11.20 12.63
N THR A 307 2.79 11.41 11.89
CA THR A 307 1.71 12.31 12.29
C THR A 307 0.44 11.53 12.58
N VAL A 308 -0.17 11.80 13.73
CA VAL A 308 -1.40 11.18 14.19
C VAL A 308 -2.52 12.19 14.12
N PHE A 309 -3.61 11.79 13.46
CA PHE A 309 -4.85 12.54 13.38
C PHE A 309 -5.94 11.82 14.15
N LYS A 310 -6.74 12.56 14.94
CA LYS A 310 -8.05 12.08 15.36
C LYS A 310 -8.99 12.14 14.15
N ARG A 311 -9.61 11.01 13.83
CA ARG A 311 -10.65 10.93 12.82
C ARG A 311 -12.00 11.19 13.46
N ASN A 312 -12.83 12.01 12.83
CA ASN A 312 -14.23 12.12 13.18
C ASN A 312 -15.03 11.07 12.37
N PRO A 313 -15.58 10.01 12.97
CA PRO A 313 -16.23 8.94 12.22
C PRO A 313 -17.51 9.38 11.50
N GLU A 314 -18.19 10.40 12.01
CA GLU A 314 -19.44 10.91 11.43
C GLU A 314 -19.21 11.79 10.22
N THR A 315 -18.06 12.48 10.14
CA THR A 315 -17.76 13.46 9.08
C THR A 315 -16.55 13.09 8.22
N GLY A 316 -15.77 12.09 8.61
CA GLY A 316 -14.52 11.70 7.96
C GLY A 316 -13.34 12.65 8.20
N ARG A 317 -13.57 13.83 8.79
CA ARG A 317 -12.55 14.87 8.93
C ARG A 317 -11.42 14.48 9.88
N LEU A 318 -10.24 15.02 9.62
CA LEU A 318 -9.02 14.78 10.38
C LEU A 318 -8.63 16.01 11.20
N ALA A 319 -8.35 15.80 12.48
CA ALA A 319 -7.76 16.80 13.36
C ALA A 319 -6.41 16.30 13.87
N GLU A 320 -5.33 17.02 13.58
CA GLU A 320 -4.00 16.63 14.04
C GLU A 320 -3.92 16.62 15.57
N LEU A 321 -3.30 15.57 16.11
CA LEU A 321 -3.00 15.41 17.52
C LEU A 321 -1.51 15.61 17.82
N SER A 322 -0.64 15.03 16.99
CA SER A 322 0.81 15.09 17.15
C SER A 322 1.51 14.82 15.82
N ASN A 323 2.73 15.34 15.65
CA ASN A 323 3.57 15.16 14.46
C ASN A 323 5.06 14.95 14.79
N ASP A 324 5.39 14.73 16.07
CA ASP A 324 6.75 14.73 16.60
C ASP A 324 7.29 13.33 16.93
N PHE A 325 6.48 12.28 16.75
CA PHE A 325 6.94 10.91 16.96
C PHE A 325 7.99 10.55 15.91
N HIS A 326 9.23 10.38 16.33
CA HIS A 326 10.32 10.01 15.43
C HIS A 326 10.20 8.55 14.99
N VAL A 327 10.24 8.32 13.68
CA VAL A 327 10.40 6.99 13.07
C VAL A 327 11.25 7.15 11.81
N PRO A 328 12.43 6.52 11.72
CA PRO A 328 13.37 6.81 10.66
C PRO A 328 12.90 6.22 9.32
N GLU A 329 12.86 7.04 8.28
CA GLU A 329 12.66 6.64 6.88
C GLU A 329 11.44 5.75 6.64
N ALA A 330 10.38 5.92 7.44
CA ALA A 330 9.19 5.08 7.38
C ALA A 330 8.39 5.33 6.10
N VAL A 331 8.03 4.22 5.45
CA VAL A 331 7.33 4.20 4.16
C VAL A 331 6.20 3.17 4.10
N CYS A 332 6.00 2.42 5.17
CA CYS A 332 4.88 1.51 5.36
C CYS A 332 4.46 1.53 6.83
N ILE A 333 3.17 1.49 7.09
CA ILE A 333 2.58 1.32 8.41
C ILE A 333 1.61 0.13 8.37
N SER A 334 1.65 -0.72 9.40
CA SER A 334 0.72 -1.85 9.53
C SER A 334 0.40 -2.11 10.99
N PHE A 335 -0.85 -2.45 11.26
CA PHE A 335 -1.24 -3.11 12.50
C PHE A 335 -1.12 -4.62 12.32
N ALA A 336 -0.81 -5.34 13.39
CA ALA A 336 -0.93 -6.80 13.37
C ALA A 336 -2.42 -7.18 13.49
N PRO A 337 -2.88 -8.28 12.83
CA PRO A 337 -4.27 -8.73 12.86
C PRO A 337 -4.82 -9.13 14.24
#